data_AF-A0A391NRP8-F1
#
_entry.id   AF-A0A391NRP8-F1
#
_cell.length_a   1.000
_cell.length_b   1.000
_cell.length_c   1.000
_cell.angle_alpha   90.00
_cell.angle_beta   90.00
_cell.angle_gamma   90.00
#
_symmetry.space_group_name_H-M   'P 1'
#
loop_
_entity.id
_entity.type
_entity.pdbx_description
1 polymer ?
#
loop_
_entity_poly.entity_id
_entity_poly.type
_entity_poly.pdbx_seq_one_letter_code
_entity_poly.pdbx_strand_id
1 'polypeptide(L)'
;GAVCLGTDVHVMGAGGDRKETYTYDTVGKRWTKGRDMPGPASYTRACLISPYTVLVHSNNEILVGTCQEEKERPERERQERLERERLERQERERQERERLEGERLERLEREEQQRLEAARSRLTSGFLTLLQMREGQTDTPSAGADTAGTGTPTPLEETASSLAASAESLSLPVLDLIVSHLVSLETQRHSESAAFSAFTPSMLSDMHSLIEEVKAFDAECLLGHITQLEAWLPVVEGIHPAAQGLEGFMEAHPQEELVSSDCASLSATLSPLYSSFHALHTALQGVECDPKGSVPVLQAASALLHAVSAASIITLPSDMGGMDLEGKRKYRQIEHYNTAVRTLLDIVGPVIDCKAAIEACMQRLEGVVYPDIDALGALEAQAVAVTERLVLLSDAQAQAETLLPQLAEIEVVSDTSIEEAEDEVCVLTFTLEKRRHLSDEERERLAGEVAECQQRIASMRHAQEERARLTALLEPLSYLPSVASALGLDPGPVPQAKGWEGEVGMMVRACDRPDV
;
A
#
# COMPACT_ATOMS: atom_id res chain seq x y z
N GLY A 1 20.98 -4.96 49.23
CA GLY A 1 22.06 -3.94 49.31
C GLY A 1 22.16 -3.24 47.99
N ALA A 2 22.49 -1.95 47.96
CA ALA A 2 22.63 -1.20 46.72
C ALA A 2 23.85 -0.28 46.76
N VAL A 3 24.44 -0.01 45.60
CA VAL A 3 25.58 0.88 45.43
C VAL A 3 25.53 1.55 44.07
N CYS A 4 25.98 2.80 43.97
CA CYS A 4 26.16 3.47 42.68
C CYS A 4 27.58 3.18 42.15
N LEU A 5 27.71 2.65 40.94
CA LEU A 5 28.98 2.55 40.20
C LEU A 5 28.84 3.40 38.94
N GLY A 6 29.64 4.45 38.81
CA GLY A 6 29.46 5.43 37.74
C GLY A 6 28.08 6.10 37.83
N THR A 7 27.32 6.06 36.73
CA THR A 7 25.93 6.55 36.64
C THR A 7 24.90 5.51 37.06
N ASP A 8 25.30 4.26 37.26
CA ASP A 8 24.37 3.14 37.33
C ASP A 8 24.19 2.67 38.78
N VAL A 9 23.00 2.18 39.10
CA VAL A 9 22.67 1.70 40.45
C VAL A 9 22.63 0.18 40.46
N HIS A 10 23.57 -0.44 41.15
CA HIS A 10 23.62 -1.89 41.31
C HIS A 10 22.90 -2.31 42.59
N VAL A 11 21.95 -3.22 42.46
CA VAL A 11 21.14 -3.80 43.53
C VAL A 11 21.45 -5.28 43.64
N MET A 12 21.72 -5.75 44.87
CA MET A 12 22.19 -7.11 45.16
C MET A 12 21.33 -7.75 46.25
N GLY A 13 20.89 -8.99 46.00
CA GLY A 13 20.12 -9.80 46.96
C GLY A 13 18.66 -9.35 47.10
N ALA A 14 17.99 -9.06 45.98
CA ALA A 14 16.58 -8.68 45.94
C ALA A 14 15.64 -9.89 46.13
N GLY A 15 14.36 -9.63 46.46
CA GLY A 15 13.37 -10.64 46.85
C GLY A 15 12.91 -11.51 45.69
N GLY A 16 13.53 -12.69 45.54
CA GLY A 16 13.15 -13.74 44.60
C GLY A 16 14.20 -14.86 44.69
N ASP A 17 15.41 -14.54 44.24
CA ASP A 17 16.61 -15.34 44.48
C ASP A 17 17.71 -14.48 45.12
N ARG A 18 18.20 -14.94 46.28
CA ARG A 18 19.17 -14.23 47.13
C ARG A 18 20.54 -14.08 46.47
N LYS A 19 20.77 -14.68 45.31
CA LYS A 19 21.99 -14.52 44.53
C LYS A 19 21.91 -13.42 43.49
N GLU A 20 20.72 -12.97 43.11
CA GLU A 20 20.57 -12.10 41.96
C GLU A 20 21.16 -10.71 42.18
N THR A 21 21.70 -10.18 41.09
CA THR A 21 22.11 -8.79 40.99
C THR A 21 21.36 -8.12 39.85
N TYR A 22 21.05 -6.85 40.01
CA TYR A 22 20.37 -6.02 39.02
C TYR A 22 21.11 -4.70 38.90
N THR A 23 21.23 -4.19 37.68
CA THR A 23 21.78 -2.88 37.40
C THR A 23 20.66 -2.00 36.85
N TYR A 24 20.50 -0.82 37.43
CA TYR A 24 19.62 0.21 36.90
C TYR A 24 20.45 1.26 36.18
N ASP A 25 20.31 1.28 34.85
CA ASP A 25 20.83 2.35 34.01
C ASP A 25 19.98 3.60 34.23
N THR A 26 20.57 4.63 34.83
CA THR A 26 19.86 5.88 35.15
C THR A 26 19.57 6.75 33.93
N VAL A 27 20.33 6.56 32.84
CA VAL A 27 20.14 7.29 31.58
C VAL A 27 19.04 6.62 30.76
N GLY A 28 19.17 5.32 30.53
CA GLY A 28 18.19 4.52 29.80
C GLY A 28 16.91 4.18 30.57
N LYS A 29 16.86 4.49 31.89
CA LYS A 29 15.77 4.18 32.83
C LYS A 29 15.36 2.70 32.78
N ARG A 30 16.34 1.80 32.65
CA ARG A 30 16.12 0.37 32.42
C ARG A 30 16.83 -0.47 33.46
N TRP A 31 16.16 -1.54 33.87
CA TRP A 31 16.77 -2.59 34.70
C TRP A 31 17.36 -3.69 33.81
N THR A 32 18.59 -4.07 34.09
CA THR A 32 19.25 -5.24 33.50
C THR A 32 19.61 -6.22 34.61
N LYS A 33 19.34 -7.51 34.38
CA LYS A 33 19.80 -8.54 35.31
C LYS A 33 21.30 -8.73 35.14
N GLY A 34 22.04 -8.54 36.23
CA GLY A 34 23.48 -8.76 36.28
C GLY A 34 23.82 -10.23 36.56
N ARG A 35 25.11 -10.50 36.69
CA ARG A 35 25.61 -11.83 37.06
C ARG A 35 25.26 -12.15 38.52
N ASP A 36 24.84 -13.38 38.79
CA ASP A 36 24.57 -13.84 40.15
C ASP A 36 25.81 -13.74 41.05
N MET A 37 25.58 -13.37 42.31
CA MET A 37 26.58 -13.45 43.37
C MET A 37 27.02 -14.90 43.60
N PRO A 38 28.28 -15.13 44.00
CA PRO A 38 28.79 -16.49 44.24
C PRO A 38 28.04 -17.23 45.36
N GLY A 39 27.41 -16.51 46.28
CA GLY A 39 26.63 -17.04 47.39
C GLY A 39 25.30 -16.30 47.58
N PRO A 40 24.27 -16.97 48.15
CA PRO A 40 23.02 -16.32 48.48
C PRO A 40 23.21 -15.36 49.65
N ALA A 41 22.77 -14.11 49.49
CA ALA A 41 22.96 -13.09 50.50
C ALA A 41 21.61 -12.43 50.85
N SER A 42 21.29 -12.38 52.15
CA SER A 42 20.06 -11.74 52.67
C SER A 42 20.40 -10.60 53.61
N TYR A 43 19.51 -9.61 53.68
CA TYR A 43 19.72 -8.40 54.48
C TYR A 43 21.06 -7.72 54.15
N THR A 44 21.41 -7.72 52.87
CA THR A 44 22.72 -7.24 52.40
C THR A 44 22.87 -5.73 52.51
N ARG A 45 24.02 -5.30 53.01
CA ARG A 45 24.52 -3.93 52.92
C ARG A 45 25.65 -3.93 51.89
N ALA A 46 25.74 -2.90 51.05
CA ALA A 46 26.79 -2.78 50.07
C ALA A 46 27.47 -1.40 50.23
N CYS A 47 28.77 -1.34 49.99
CA CYS A 47 29.52 -0.09 49.89
C CYS A 47 30.65 -0.22 48.86
N LEU A 48 31.14 0.92 48.37
CA LEU A 48 32.35 0.96 47.57
C LEU A 48 33.58 0.97 48.47
N ILE A 49 34.57 0.15 48.12
CA ILE A 49 35.92 0.21 48.70
C ILE A 49 36.96 0.73 47.69
N SER A 50 36.60 0.76 46.41
CA SER A 50 37.32 1.44 45.33
C SER A 50 36.32 1.87 44.24
N PRO A 51 36.71 2.69 43.24
CA PRO A 51 35.82 3.10 42.15
C PRO A 51 35.13 1.94 41.41
N TYR A 52 35.76 0.75 41.41
CA TYR A 52 35.26 -0.44 40.70
C TYR A 52 35.13 -1.65 41.61
N THR A 53 35.22 -1.48 42.93
CA THR A 53 35.18 -2.60 43.88
C THR A 53 34.07 -2.39 44.91
N VAL A 54 33.14 -3.33 44.91
CA VAL A 54 31.99 -3.37 45.81
C VAL A 54 32.26 -4.38 46.90
N LEU A 55 32.07 -3.95 48.15
CA LEU A 55 32.02 -4.82 49.31
C LEU A 55 30.55 -5.01 49.70
N VAL A 56 30.10 -6.26 49.70
CA VAL A 56 28.76 -6.66 50.11
C VAL A 56 28.86 -7.43 51.42
N HIS A 57 28.20 -6.92 52.45
CA HIS A 57 28.12 -7.55 53.75
C HIS A 57 26.72 -8.12 53.98
N SER A 58 26.63 -9.40 54.30
CA SER A 58 25.42 -10.08 54.78
C SER A 58 25.63 -10.52 56.23
N ASN A 59 24.60 -11.07 56.88
CA ASN A 59 24.74 -11.58 58.25
C ASN A 59 25.71 -12.76 58.37
N ASN A 60 25.98 -13.49 57.28
CA ASN A 60 26.75 -14.73 57.29
C ASN A 60 28.10 -14.61 56.58
N GLU A 61 28.23 -13.68 55.63
CA GLU A 61 29.37 -13.62 54.71
C GLU A 61 29.67 -12.18 54.26
N ILE A 62 30.96 -11.93 53.95
CA ILE A 62 31.44 -10.73 53.28
C ILE A 62 31.91 -11.13 51.89
N LEU A 63 31.33 -10.50 50.87
CA LEU A 63 31.68 -10.68 49.47
C LEU A 63 32.39 -9.43 48.96
N VAL A 64 33.46 -9.62 48.20
CA VAL A 64 34.18 -8.53 47.52
C VAL A 64 34.16 -8.82 46.03
N GLY A 65 33.52 -7.95 45.26
CA GLY A 65 33.42 -8.05 43.81
C GLY A 65 34.10 -6.87 43.12
N THR A 66 34.85 -7.14 42.06
CA THR A 66 35.37 -6.12 41.15
C THR A 66 34.54 -6.08 39.88
N CYS A 67 34.03 -4.91 39.49
CA CYS A 67 33.33 -4.74 38.22
C CYS A 67 34.35 -4.74 37.08
N GLN A 68 34.50 -5.87 36.38
CA GLN A 68 35.36 -5.95 35.19
C GLN A 68 34.79 -5.16 34.00
N GLU A 69 33.46 -5.10 33.88
CA GLU A 69 32.77 -4.39 32.79
C GLU A 69 33.10 -2.89 32.78
N GLU A 70 33.12 -2.24 33.93
CA GLU A 70 33.52 -0.82 34.05
C GLU A 70 34.98 -0.56 33.66
N LYS A 71 35.85 -1.57 33.77
CA LYS A 71 37.26 -1.45 33.32
C LYS A 71 37.38 -1.51 31.79
N GLU A 72 36.49 -2.26 31.14
CA GLU A 72 36.46 -2.44 29.68
C GLU A 72 35.57 -1.41 28.97
N ARG A 73 34.64 -0.78 29.70
CA ARG A 73 33.71 0.24 29.19
C ARG A 73 34.38 1.35 28.36
N PRO A 74 35.51 1.96 28.77
CA PRO A 74 36.16 3.02 27.98
C PRO A 74 36.68 2.50 26.63
N GLU A 75 37.07 1.23 26.56
CA GLU A 75 37.57 0.62 25.33
C GLU A 75 36.42 0.26 24.39
N ARG A 76 35.30 -0.25 24.93
CA ARG A 76 34.06 -0.48 24.16
C ARG A 76 33.47 0.82 23.61
N GLU A 77 33.35 1.86 24.44
CA GLU A 77 32.88 3.18 23.99
C GLU A 77 33.78 3.77 22.88
N ARG A 78 35.09 3.52 22.94
CA ARG A 78 36.01 3.91 21.86
C ARG A 78 35.79 3.12 20.57
N GLN A 79 35.51 1.82 20.66
CA GLN A 79 35.21 0.98 19.49
C GLN A 79 33.88 1.37 18.86
N GLU A 80 32.82 1.53 19.65
CA GLU A 80 31.49 1.96 19.18
C GLU A 80 31.55 3.33 18.51
N ARG A 81 32.35 4.26 19.03
CA ARG A 81 32.56 5.56 18.39
C ARG A 81 33.23 5.43 17.02
N LEU A 82 34.26 4.58 16.89
CA LEU A 82 34.92 4.34 15.61
C LEU A 82 33.99 3.66 14.60
N GLU A 83 33.14 2.74 15.06
CA GLU A 83 32.14 2.08 14.22
C GLU A 83 31.06 3.06 13.76
N ARG A 84 30.56 3.92 14.65
CA ARG A 84 29.63 4.99 14.30
C ARG A 84 30.22 5.95 13.27
N GLU A 85 31.47 6.40 13.47
CA GLU A 85 32.17 7.26 12.51
C GLU A 85 32.36 6.56 11.15
N ARG A 86 32.55 5.23 11.12
CA ARG A 86 32.63 4.45 9.89
C ARG A 86 31.30 4.37 9.17
N LEU A 87 30.20 4.13 9.89
CA LEU A 87 28.84 4.08 9.34
C LEU A 87 28.40 5.44 8.79
N GLU A 88 28.63 6.53 9.54
CA GLU A 88 28.33 7.89 9.08
C GLU A 88 29.10 8.23 7.80
N ARG A 89 30.34 7.75 7.67
CA ARG A 89 31.13 7.94 6.44
C ARG A 89 30.53 7.19 5.26
N GLN A 90 30.13 5.93 5.46
CA GLN A 90 29.47 5.13 4.42
C GLN A 90 28.13 5.73 3.99
N GLU A 91 27.36 6.26 4.94
CA GLU A 91 26.08 6.90 4.64
C GLU A 91 26.25 8.19 3.82
N ARG A 92 27.26 9.02 4.15
CA ARG A 92 27.59 10.21 3.35
C ARG A 92 28.02 9.84 1.93
N GLU A 93 28.82 8.78 1.77
CA GLU A 93 29.22 8.27 0.46
C GLU A 93 28.02 7.74 -0.33
N ARG A 94 27.05 7.10 0.33
CA ARG A 94 25.80 6.64 -0.31
C ARG A 94 24.95 7.82 -0.79
N GLN A 95 24.73 8.81 0.07
CA GLN A 95 23.97 10.01 -0.27
C GLN A 95 24.62 10.81 -1.41
N GLU A 96 25.96 10.87 -1.46
CA GLU A 96 26.66 11.53 -2.56
C GLU A 96 26.48 10.79 -3.89
N ARG A 97 26.49 9.44 -3.88
CA ARG A 97 26.20 8.64 -5.08
C ARG A 97 24.76 8.83 -5.56
N GLU A 98 23.79 8.78 -4.64
CA GLU A 98 22.38 9.02 -4.95
C GLU A 98 22.17 10.43 -5.55
N ARG A 99 22.85 11.45 -5.01
CA ARG A 99 22.81 12.82 -5.57
C ARG A 99 23.38 12.87 -6.99
N LEU A 100 24.52 12.24 -7.24
CA LEU A 100 25.15 12.21 -8.57
C LEU A 100 24.30 11.43 -9.59
N GLU A 101 23.64 10.36 -9.17
CA GLU A 101 22.70 9.61 -10.02
C GLU A 101 21.44 10.42 -10.34
N GLY A 102 20.89 11.13 -9.35
CA GLY A 102 19.78 12.07 -9.55
C GLY A 102 20.13 13.17 -10.56
N GLU A 103 21.30 13.82 -10.41
CA GLU A 103 21.78 14.83 -11.35
C GLU A 103 21.98 14.27 -12.77
N ARG A 104 22.38 13.00 -12.91
CA ARG A 104 22.53 12.33 -14.20
C ARG A 104 21.18 12.06 -14.85
N LEU A 105 20.18 11.59 -14.08
CA LEU A 105 18.82 11.36 -14.56
C LEU A 105 18.17 12.66 -15.02
N GLU A 106 18.27 13.74 -14.24
CA GLU A 106 17.73 15.05 -14.65
C GLU A 106 18.37 15.59 -15.93
N ARG A 107 19.67 15.31 -16.17
CA ARG A 107 20.31 15.68 -17.45
C ARG A 107 19.73 14.89 -18.61
N LEU A 108 19.53 13.59 -18.45
CA LEU A 108 18.93 12.75 -19.49
C LEU A 108 17.49 13.16 -19.79
N GLU A 109 16.69 13.48 -18.77
CA GLU A 109 15.31 13.96 -18.92
C GLU A 109 15.27 15.32 -19.66
N ARG A 110 16.15 16.27 -19.33
CA ARG A 110 16.26 17.54 -20.06
C ARG A 110 16.67 17.32 -21.52
N GLU A 111 17.60 16.41 -21.79
CA GLU A 111 18.01 16.06 -23.16
C GLU A 111 16.86 15.43 -23.96
N GLU A 112 16.06 14.56 -23.34
CA GLU A 112 14.89 13.95 -23.95
C GLU A 112 13.79 14.99 -24.23
N GLN A 113 13.51 15.87 -23.26
CA GLN A 113 12.54 16.95 -23.43
C GLN A 113 12.94 17.90 -24.57
N GLN A 114 14.23 18.24 -24.68
CA GLN A 114 14.75 19.03 -25.81
C GLN A 114 14.60 18.29 -27.16
N ARG A 115 14.78 16.97 -27.19
CA ARG A 115 14.54 16.16 -28.40
C ARG A 115 13.06 16.17 -28.80
N LEU A 116 12.15 16.03 -27.83
CA LEU A 116 10.70 16.08 -28.06
C LEU A 116 10.27 17.47 -28.56
N GLU A 117 10.78 18.54 -27.96
CA GLU A 117 10.48 19.91 -28.39
C GLU A 117 11.04 20.21 -29.80
N ALA A 118 12.23 19.71 -30.11
CA ALA A 118 12.79 19.79 -31.45
C ALA A 118 11.94 18.99 -32.47
N ALA A 119 11.43 17.81 -32.10
CA ALA A 119 10.54 17.03 -32.95
C ALA A 119 9.20 17.74 -33.19
N ARG A 120 8.60 18.30 -32.12
CA ARG A 120 7.37 19.11 -32.19
C ARG A 120 7.55 20.32 -33.10
N SER A 121 8.69 21.01 -32.99
CA SER A 121 9.02 22.15 -33.85
C SER A 121 9.12 21.75 -35.33
N ARG A 122 9.71 20.59 -35.65
CA ARG A 122 9.76 20.06 -37.02
C ARG A 122 8.36 19.72 -37.56
N LEU A 123 7.52 19.08 -36.75
CA LEU A 123 6.14 18.75 -37.14
C LEU A 123 5.31 20.01 -37.40
N THR A 124 5.43 21.01 -36.52
CA THR A 124 4.69 22.27 -36.64
C THR A 124 5.13 23.04 -37.90
N SER A 125 6.43 23.07 -38.18
CA SER A 125 6.99 23.67 -39.40
C SER A 125 6.56 22.93 -40.67
N GLY A 126 6.59 21.59 -40.65
CA GLY A 126 6.10 20.76 -41.75
C GLY A 126 4.60 20.98 -42.04
N PHE A 127 3.79 21.05 -40.99
CA PHE A 127 2.35 21.30 -41.10
C PHE A 127 2.05 22.69 -41.67
N LEU A 128 2.75 23.73 -41.21
CA LEU A 128 2.64 25.09 -41.77
C LEU A 128 3.05 25.13 -43.24
N THR A 129 4.08 24.39 -43.62
CA THR A 129 4.54 24.29 -45.02
C THR A 129 3.47 23.64 -45.90
N LEU A 130 2.81 22.58 -45.42
CA LEU A 130 1.70 21.93 -46.13
C LEU A 130 0.48 22.84 -46.28
N LEU A 131 0.14 23.61 -45.24
CA LEU A 131 -0.92 24.62 -45.31
C LEU A 131 -0.60 25.71 -46.35
N GLN A 132 0.64 26.20 -46.39
CA GLN A 132 1.07 27.19 -47.38
C GLN A 132 1.06 26.63 -48.82
N MET A 133 1.44 25.37 -49.02
CA MET A 133 1.31 24.72 -50.33
C MET A 133 -0.15 24.56 -50.77
N ARG A 134 -1.06 24.29 -49.83
CA ARG A 134 -2.50 24.17 -50.10
C ARG A 134 -3.12 25.52 -50.48
N GLU A 135 -2.73 26.60 -49.80
CA GLU A 135 -3.21 27.96 -50.11
C GLU A 135 -2.59 28.53 -51.41
N GLY A 136 -1.38 28.09 -51.79
CA GLY A 136 -0.73 28.51 -53.04
C GLY A 136 -1.29 27.85 -54.31
N GLN A 137 -2.20 26.88 -54.20
CA GLN A 137 -2.68 26.08 -55.33
C GLN A 137 -4.04 26.54 -55.90
N THR A 138 -4.62 27.65 -55.43
CA THR A 138 -5.96 28.09 -55.85
C THR A 138 -6.01 29.08 -57.02
N ASP A 139 -4.88 29.53 -57.59
CA ASP A 139 -4.90 30.45 -58.74
C ASP A 139 -4.13 29.91 -59.95
N THR A 140 -4.83 29.19 -60.83
CA THR A 140 -4.46 29.12 -62.26
C THR A 140 -5.63 29.57 -63.13
N PRO A 141 -5.50 30.69 -63.87
CA PRO A 141 -6.46 31.03 -64.90
C PRO A 141 -6.18 30.25 -66.18
N SER A 142 -7.28 29.84 -66.78
CA SER A 142 -7.45 29.21 -68.08
C SER A 142 -6.68 29.89 -69.25
N ALA A 143 -6.15 29.01 -70.11
CA ALA A 143 -5.98 29.08 -71.57
C ALA A 143 -4.56 29.31 -72.14
N GLY A 144 -4.11 28.34 -72.95
CA GLY A 144 -3.31 28.63 -74.14
C GLY A 144 -2.14 27.69 -74.45
N ALA A 145 -2.41 26.70 -75.31
CA ALA A 145 -1.56 26.13 -76.36
C ALA A 145 -0.26 25.35 -76.02
N ASP A 146 -0.25 24.11 -76.53
CA ASP A 146 0.84 23.35 -77.16
C ASP A 146 2.27 23.44 -76.59
N THR A 147 2.79 22.33 -76.07
CA THR A 147 3.83 21.50 -76.74
C THR A 147 4.31 20.37 -75.82
N ALA A 148 4.73 19.27 -76.47
CA ALA A 148 5.17 18.03 -75.85
C ALA A 148 6.43 18.16 -74.96
N GLY A 149 6.47 17.39 -73.88
CA GLY A 149 7.66 17.23 -73.05
C GLY A 149 7.49 16.11 -72.02
N THR A 150 8.16 14.98 -72.27
CA THR A 150 8.34 13.85 -71.34
C THR A 150 9.14 14.29 -70.11
N GLY A 151 8.57 14.11 -68.91
CA GLY A 151 9.23 14.34 -67.63
C GLY A 151 8.62 13.48 -66.53
N THR A 152 9.45 12.61 -65.95
CA THR A 152 9.24 11.68 -64.84
C THR A 152 8.66 12.31 -63.56
N PRO A 153 7.83 11.60 -62.78
CA PRO A 153 7.28 12.11 -61.52
C PRO A 153 8.25 11.94 -60.33
N THR A 154 8.24 12.92 -59.44
CA THR A 154 8.93 13.03 -58.14
C THR A 154 8.10 12.46 -56.97
N PRO A 155 8.70 12.25 -55.77
CA PRO A 155 8.22 11.31 -54.77
C PRO A 155 7.21 11.93 -53.80
N LEU A 156 6.08 11.25 -53.61
CA LEU A 156 5.03 11.56 -52.62
C LEU A 156 4.92 10.48 -51.52
N GLU A 157 5.75 9.44 -51.56
CA GLU A 157 5.66 8.29 -50.64
C GLU A 157 6.49 8.44 -49.35
N GLU A 158 7.48 9.32 -49.29
CA GLU A 158 8.35 9.43 -48.09
C GLU A 158 7.73 10.24 -46.93
N THR A 159 6.74 11.10 -47.17
CA THR A 159 6.10 11.91 -46.11
C THR A 159 4.98 11.18 -45.38
N ALA A 160 4.35 10.16 -45.99
CA ALA A 160 3.27 9.39 -45.37
C ALA A 160 3.77 8.46 -44.24
N SER A 161 4.96 7.87 -44.40
CA SER A 161 5.56 6.99 -43.38
C SER A 161 6.04 7.71 -42.12
N SER A 162 6.28 9.02 -42.18
CA SER A 162 6.73 9.81 -41.02
C SER A 162 5.59 10.27 -40.10
N LEU A 163 4.34 10.30 -40.59
CA LEU A 163 3.16 10.75 -39.83
C LEU A 163 2.50 9.61 -39.05
N ALA A 164 2.63 8.36 -39.50
CA ALA A 164 2.05 7.20 -38.85
C ALA A 164 2.73 6.85 -37.50
N ALA A 165 3.96 7.29 -37.26
CA ALA A 165 4.75 6.94 -36.07
C ALA A 165 4.58 7.90 -34.87
N SER A 166 3.71 8.93 -34.95
CA SER A 166 3.59 9.97 -33.91
C SER A 166 2.19 10.12 -33.29
N ALA A 167 1.25 9.21 -33.57
CA ALA A 167 -0.14 9.30 -33.12
C ALA A 167 -0.50 8.44 -31.90
N GLU A 168 0.48 7.81 -31.22
CA GLU A 168 0.20 6.76 -30.22
C GLU A 168 0.02 7.23 -28.75
N SER A 169 -0.15 8.51 -28.43
CA SER A 169 -0.40 8.89 -27.02
C SER A 169 -1.24 10.15 -26.84
N LEU A 170 -2.55 9.98 -26.67
CA LEU A 170 -3.50 10.78 -25.87
C LEU A 170 -4.87 10.06 -25.90
N SER A 171 -5.67 10.10 -24.83
CA SER A 171 -6.92 9.32 -24.70
C SER A 171 -8.03 9.86 -25.61
N LEU A 172 -8.38 9.04 -26.61
CA LEU A 172 -9.10 9.38 -27.85
C LEU A 172 -10.63 9.20 -27.91
N PRO A 173 -11.42 8.52 -27.03
CA PRO A 173 -12.71 7.99 -27.49
C PRO A 173 -13.77 9.04 -27.87
N VAL A 174 -13.94 10.10 -27.09
CA VAL A 174 -15.03 11.08 -27.30
C VAL A 174 -14.67 12.11 -28.38
N LEU A 175 -13.42 12.56 -28.39
CA LEU A 175 -12.90 13.44 -29.44
C LEU A 175 -12.82 12.72 -30.78
N ASP A 176 -12.42 11.44 -30.83
CA ASP A 176 -12.51 10.63 -32.05
C ASP A 176 -13.96 10.41 -32.47
N LEU A 177 -14.90 10.22 -31.55
CA LEU A 177 -16.30 10.08 -31.92
C LEU A 177 -16.85 11.37 -32.55
N ILE A 178 -16.55 12.53 -31.94
CA ILE A 178 -16.99 13.85 -32.43
C ILE A 178 -16.28 14.19 -33.75
N VAL A 179 -14.97 13.96 -33.85
CA VAL A 179 -14.20 14.22 -35.07
C VAL A 179 -14.60 13.25 -36.17
N SER A 180 -14.81 11.97 -35.88
CA SER A 180 -15.32 10.98 -36.84
C SER A 180 -16.72 11.34 -37.32
N HIS A 181 -17.60 11.79 -36.42
CA HIS A 181 -18.96 12.20 -36.80
C HIS A 181 -18.95 13.50 -37.63
N LEU A 182 -18.11 14.48 -37.28
CA LEU A 182 -17.93 15.70 -38.06
C LEU A 182 -17.29 15.41 -39.43
N VAL A 183 -16.29 14.54 -39.50
CA VAL A 183 -15.67 14.09 -40.75
C VAL A 183 -16.68 13.32 -41.61
N SER A 184 -17.53 12.48 -41.00
CA SER A 184 -18.62 11.76 -41.67
C SER A 184 -19.66 12.73 -42.23
N LEU A 185 -20.08 13.74 -41.45
CA LEU A 185 -21.00 14.78 -41.90
C LEU A 185 -20.40 15.64 -43.01
N GLU A 186 -19.10 15.92 -42.94
CA GLU A 186 -18.38 16.71 -43.95
C GLU A 186 -18.18 15.90 -45.24
N THR A 187 -17.84 14.61 -45.15
CA THR A 187 -17.78 13.71 -46.32
C THR A 187 -19.16 13.46 -46.92
N GLN A 188 -20.19 13.30 -46.09
CA GLN A 188 -21.57 13.22 -46.55
C GLN A 188 -21.96 14.50 -47.28
N ARG A 189 -21.72 15.68 -46.69
CA ARG A 189 -21.95 16.99 -47.33
C ARG A 189 -21.17 17.15 -48.63
N HIS A 190 -19.93 16.66 -48.73
CA HIS A 190 -19.14 16.74 -49.96
C HIS A 190 -19.66 15.76 -51.03
N SER A 191 -20.10 14.57 -50.64
CA SER A 191 -20.72 13.59 -51.54
C SER A 191 -22.08 14.06 -52.05
N GLU A 192 -22.86 14.72 -51.19
CA GLU A 192 -24.16 15.30 -51.51
C GLU A 192 -24.01 16.60 -52.31
N SER A 193 -22.97 17.40 -52.07
CA SER A 193 -22.60 18.56 -52.90
C SER A 193 -22.16 18.13 -54.31
N ALA A 194 -21.42 17.03 -54.43
CA ALA A 194 -21.10 16.43 -55.72
C ALA A 194 -22.36 15.89 -56.42
N ALA A 195 -23.29 15.28 -55.68
CA ALA A 195 -24.60 14.87 -56.19
C ALA A 195 -25.49 16.06 -56.57
N PHE A 196 -25.39 17.20 -55.88
CA PHE A 196 -26.11 18.44 -56.17
C PHE A 196 -25.75 19.01 -57.55
N SER A 197 -24.52 18.79 -58.01
CA SER A 197 -24.08 19.19 -59.35
C SER A 197 -24.61 18.28 -60.47
N ALA A 198 -25.13 17.10 -60.13
CA ALA A 198 -25.78 16.14 -61.03
C ALA A 198 -27.31 16.14 -60.84
N PHE A 199 -27.91 17.33 -60.74
CA PHE A 199 -29.32 17.52 -60.40
C PHE A 199 -30.27 16.74 -61.33
N THR A 200 -30.97 15.75 -60.79
CA THR A 200 -32.08 15.05 -61.48
C THR A 200 -33.40 15.34 -60.77
N PRO A 201 -34.54 15.43 -61.49
CA PRO A 201 -35.84 15.73 -60.89
C PRO A 201 -36.30 14.75 -59.79
N SER A 202 -35.76 13.53 -59.73
CA SER A 202 -36.01 12.57 -58.65
C SER A 202 -35.36 12.98 -57.32
N MET A 203 -34.25 13.74 -57.36
CA MET A 203 -33.57 14.25 -56.17
C MET A 203 -34.35 15.37 -55.47
N LEU A 204 -35.39 15.93 -56.10
CA LEU A 204 -36.30 16.88 -55.43
C LEU A 204 -37.08 16.25 -54.28
N SER A 205 -37.39 14.95 -54.36
CA SER A 205 -38.06 14.23 -53.26
C SER A 205 -37.11 14.06 -52.08
N ASP A 206 -35.87 13.64 -52.34
CA ASP A 206 -34.85 13.44 -51.30
C ASP A 206 -34.42 14.78 -50.70
N MET A 207 -34.28 15.83 -51.52
CA MET A 207 -34.06 17.19 -51.03
C MET A 207 -35.24 17.74 -50.25
N HIS A 208 -36.49 17.45 -50.62
CA HIS A 208 -37.64 17.83 -49.80
C HIS A 208 -37.65 17.07 -48.47
N SER A 209 -37.30 15.78 -48.46
CA SER A 209 -37.14 15.03 -47.20
C SER A 209 -36.06 15.64 -46.32
N LEU A 210 -34.90 15.96 -46.89
CA LEU A 210 -33.79 16.61 -46.18
C LEU A 210 -34.16 18.02 -45.70
N ILE A 211 -34.90 18.80 -46.50
CA ILE A 211 -35.40 20.12 -46.13
C ILE A 211 -36.44 20.02 -45.01
N GLU A 212 -37.33 19.02 -45.04
CA GLU A 212 -38.29 18.78 -43.97
C GLU A 212 -37.59 18.26 -42.70
N GLU A 213 -36.54 17.44 -42.80
CA GLU A 213 -35.67 17.05 -41.68
C GLU A 213 -34.92 18.25 -41.09
N VAL A 214 -34.35 19.11 -41.93
CA VAL A 214 -33.66 20.34 -41.50
C VAL A 214 -34.64 21.38 -40.95
N LYS A 215 -35.90 21.42 -41.42
CA LYS A 215 -36.95 22.26 -40.83
C LYS A 215 -37.48 21.68 -39.52
N ALA A 216 -37.50 20.36 -39.38
CA ALA A 216 -37.87 19.66 -38.15
C ALA A 216 -36.73 19.69 -37.12
N PHE A 217 -35.50 19.99 -37.55
CA PHE A 217 -34.37 20.23 -36.68
C PHE A 217 -34.58 21.50 -35.86
N ASP A 218 -35.05 21.31 -34.63
CA ASP A 218 -35.24 22.37 -33.68
C ASP A 218 -33.88 22.84 -33.13
N ALA A 219 -33.35 23.89 -33.75
CA ALA A 219 -32.10 24.51 -33.33
C ALA A 219 -32.16 25.06 -31.89
N GLU A 220 -33.35 25.45 -31.39
CA GLU A 220 -33.53 25.87 -29.99
C GLU A 220 -33.37 24.67 -29.05
N CYS A 221 -33.85 23.50 -29.47
CA CYS A 221 -33.62 22.25 -28.77
C CYS A 221 -32.13 21.85 -28.72
N LEU A 222 -31.41 21.95 -29.84
CA LEU A 222 -29.96 21.67 -29.85
C LEU A 222 -29.22 22.65 -28.93
N LEU A 223 -29.56 23.93 -28.97
CA LEU A 223 -28.98 24.94 -28.08
C LEU A 223 -29.30 24.63 -26.61
N GLY A 224 -30.50 24.14 -26.32
CA GLY A 224 -30.90 23.61 -25.02
C GLY A 224 -30.04 22.42 -24.56
N HIS A 225 -29.68 21.51 -25.46
CA HIS A 225 -28.75 20.41 -25.17
C HIS A 225 -27.32 20.87 -24.96
N ILE A 226 -26.81 21.79 -25.80
CA ILE A 226 -25.45 22.34 -25.66
C ILE A 226 -25.30 23.11 -24.35
N THR A 227 -26.33 23.84 -23.93
CA THR A 227 -26.32 24.56 -22.65
C THR A 227 -26.45 23.65 -21.43
N GLN A 228 -27.01 22.45 -21.58
CA GLN A 228 -27.12 21.46 -20.50
C GLN A 228 -26.01 20.40 -20.53
N LEU A 229 -25.22 20.33 -21.61
CA LEU A 229 -24.08 19.41 -21.76
C LEU A 229 -23.08 19.55 -20.60
N GLU A 230 -22.80 20.76 -20.12
CA GLU A 230 -21.94 20.98 -18.95
C GLU A 230 -22.49 20.33 -17.66
N ALA A 231 -23.82 20.28 -17.49
CA ALA A 231 -24.47 19.65 -16.34
C ALA A 231 -24.61 18.12 -16.51
N TRP A 232 -24.60 17.63 -17.76
CA TRP A 232 -24.87 16.22 -18.09
C TRP A 232 -23.60 15.39 -18.28
N LEU A 233 -22.51 15.99 -18.74
CA LEU A 233 -21.23 15.29 -18.92
C LEU A 233 -20.77 14.59 -17.64
N PRO A 234 -20.80 15.22 -16.44
CA PRO A 234 -20.38 14.55 -15.21
C PRO A 234 -21.29 13.37 -14.82
N VAL A 235 -22.56 13.39 -15.23
CA VAL A 235 -23.52 12.31 -14.95
C VAL A 235 -23.23 11.09 -15.81
N VAL A 236 -22.93 11.32 -17.09
CA VAL A 236 -22.55 10.25 -18.03
C VAL A 236 -21.17 9.67 -17.66
N GLU A 237 -20.21 10.54 -17.35
CA GLU A 237 -18.88 10.16 -16.88
C GLU A 237 -18.91 9.44 -15.53
N GLY A 238 -19.89 9.73 -14.66
CA GLY A 238 -20.03 9.06 -13.36
C GLY A 238 -20.75 7.71 -13.42
N ILE A 239 -21.76 7.56 -14.29
CA ILE A 239 -22.55 6.32 -14.36
C ILE A 239 -21.76 5.16 -14.93
N HIS A 240 -20.96 5.39 -15.96
CA HIS A 240 -20.26 4.30 -16.62
C HIS A 240 -19.24 3.60 -15.69
N PRO A 241 -18.34 4.31 -14.98
CA PRO A 241 -17.45 3.71 -14.00
C PRO A 241 -18.19 3.10 -12.81
N ALA A 242 -19.29 3.72 -12.34
CA ALA A 242 -20.09 3.18 -11.24
C ALA A 242 -20.77 1.85 -11.63
N ALA A 243 -21.32 1.77 -12.84
CA ALA A 243 -21.90 0.55 -13.38
C ALA A 243 -20.84 -0.54 -13.55
N GLN A 244 -19.68 -0.23 -14.12
CA GLN A 244 -18.56 -1.17 -14.27
C GLN A 244 -18.01 -1.65 -12.92
N GLY A 245 -17.86 -0.75 -11.95
CA GLY A 245 -17.40 -1.13 -10.61
C GLY A 245 -18.38 -2.05 -9.89
N LEU A 246 -19.69 -1.78 -10.03
CA LEU A 246 -20.73 -2.62 -9.46
C LEU A 246 -20.83 -3.97 -10.18
N GLU A 247 -20.68 -3.98 -11.51
CA GLU A 247 -20.60 -5.21 -12.31
C GLU A 247 -19.41 -6.07 -11.88
N GLY A 248 -18.20 -5.52 -11.85
CA GLY A 248 -17.01 -6.22 -11.41
C GLY A 248 -17.12 -6.75 -9.97
N PHE A 249 -17.78 -6.02 -9.07
CA PHE A 249 -18.08 -6.50 -7.72
C PHE A 249 -19.03 -7.70 -7.73
N MET A 250 -20.12 -7.62 -8.51
CA MET A 250 -21.11 -8.70 -8.60
C MET A 250 -20.56 -9.95 -9.31
N GLU A 251 -19.61 -9.79 -10.23
CA GLU A 251 -18.87 -10.90 -10.84
C GLU A 251 -17.88 -11.56 -9.87
N ALA A 252 -17.13 -10.74 -9.11
CA ALA A 252 -16.18 -11.23 -8.12
C ALA A 252 -16.87 -11.90 -6.91
N HIS A 253 -18.12 -11.51 -6.63
CA HIS A 253 -18.90 -12.00 -5.50
C HIS A 253 -20.33 -12.37 -5.94
N PRO A 254 -20.52 -13.56 -6.53
CA PRO A 254 -21.82 -14.03 -6.99
C PRO A 254 -22.87 -13.98 -5.89
N GLN A 255 -24.14 -13.79 -6.28
CA GLN A 255 -25.24 -13.62 -5.33
C GLN A 255 -25.37 -14.79 -4.34
N GLU A 256 -25.05 -16.00 -4.79
CA GLU A 256 -25.03 -17.21 -3.97
C GLU A 256 -23.98 -17.12 -2.84
N GLU A 257 -22.79 -16.57 -3.14
CA GLU A 257 -21.69 -16.37 -2.20
C GLU A 257 -22.02 -15.29 -1.16
N LEU A 258 -22.70 -14.21 -1.59
CA LEU A 258 -23.18 -13.17 -0.68
C LEU A 258 -24.22 -13.71 0.31
N VAL A 259 -25.10 -14.61 -0.13
CA VAL A 259 -26.10 -15.23 0.75
C VAL A 259 -25.46 -16.24 1.70
N SER A 260 -24.53 -17.07 1.21
CA SER A 260 -23.84 -18.06 2.05
C SER A 260 -22.91 -17.41 3.08
N SER A 261 -22.41 -16.20 2.81
CA SER A 261 -21.52 -15.45 3.70
C SER A 261 -22.26 -14.55 4.71
N ASP A 262 -23.57 -14.77 4.90
CA ASP A 262 -24.42 -14.00 5.82
C ASP A 262 -24.44 -12.48 5.48
N CYS A 263 -24.30 -12.17 4.18
CA CYS A 263 -24.39 -10.83 3.59
C CYS A 263 -25.71 -10.64 2.81
N ALA A 264 -26.78 -11.32 3.22
CA ALA A 264 -28.07 -11.29 2.52
C ALA A 264 -28.69 -9.89 2.42
N SER A 265 -28.49 -9.04 3.43
CA SER A 265 -28.94 -7.63 3.42
C SER A 265 -28.19 -6.78 2.40
N LEU A 266 -26.90 -7.04 2.20
CA LEU A 266 -26.09 -6.41 1.16
C LEU A 266 -26.57 -6.84 -0.22
N SER A 267 -26.79 -8.14 -0.43
CA SER A 267 -27.35 -8.67 -1.68
C SER A 267 -28.70 -8.03 -2.03
N ALA A 268 -29.60 -7.90 -1.04
CA ALA A 268 -30.91 -7.27 -1.21
C ALA A 268 -30.83 -5.78 -1.58
N THR A 269 -29.72 -5.11 -1.28
CA THR A 269 -29.49 -3.70 -1.62
C THR A 269 -28.78 -3.55 -2.97
N LEU A 270 -27.78 -4.39 -3.24
CA LEU A 270 -26.96 -4.32 -4.46
C LEU A 270 -27.70 -4.78 -5.71
N SER A 271 -28.54 -5.82 -5.60
CA SER A 271 -29.25 -6.37 -6.79
C SER A 271 -30.22 -5.35 -7.44
N PRO A 272 -31.08 -4.63 -6.68
CA PRO A 272 -31.89 -3.54 -7.24
C PRO A 272 -31.06 -2.38 -7.79
N LEU A 273 -29.95 -2.06 -7.13
CA LEU A 273 -29.04 -0.99 -7.51
C LEU A 273 -28.36 -1.31 -8.84
N TYR A 274 -27.83 -2.53 -8.99
CA TYR A 274 -27.22 -3.03 -10.22
C TYR A 274 -28.21 -3.02 -11.38
N SER A 275 -29.43 -3.52 -11.13
CA SER A 275 -30.50 -3.51 -12.15
C SER A 275 -30.83 -2.09 -12.61
N SER A 276 -30.81 -1.12 -11.68
CA SER A 276 -31.09 0.28 -11.98
C SER A 276 -29.96 0.97 -12.73
N PHE A 277 -28.70 0.74 -12.34
CA PHE A 277 -27.52 1.24 -13.08
C PHE A 277 -27.44 0.65 -14.49
N HIS A 278 -27.63 -0.65 -14.63
CA HIS A 278 -27.61 -1.30 -15.94
C HIS A 278 -28.75 -0.80 -16.82
N ALA A 279 -29.98 -0.68 -16.31
CA ALA A 279 -31.11 -0.15 -17.08
C ALA A 279 -30.86 1.30 -17.55
N LEU A 280 -30.30 2.14 -16.68
CA LEU A 280 -29.95 3.53 -17.03
C LEU A 280 -28.78 3.61 -18.00
N HIS A 281 -27.76 2.77 -17.85
CA HIS A 281 -26.63 2.69 -18.78
C HIS A 281 -27.09 2.26 -20.17
N THR A 282 -27.92 1.22 -20.27
CA THR A 282 -28.54 0.79 -21.53
C THR A 282 -29.44 1.88 -22.11
N ALA A 283 -30.23 2.56 -21.28
CA ALA A 283 -31.06 3.67 -21.73
C ALA A 283 -30.21 4.81 -22.29
N LEU A 284 -29.13 5.21 -21.62
CA LEU A 284 -28.20 6.26 -22.06
C LEU A 284 -27.50 5.90 -23.38
N GLN A 285 -27.14 4.63 -23.60
CA GLN A 285 -26.59 4.17 -24.88
C GLN A 285 -27.62 4.25 -26.03
N GLY A 286 -28.91 4.10 -25.71
CA GLY A 286 -30.01 4.16 -26.67
C GLY A 286 -30.66 5.54 -26.83
N VAL A 287 -30.17 6.57 -26.14
CA VAL A 287 -30.66 7.94 -26.30
C VAL A 287 -30.21 8.45 -27.67
N GLU A 288 -31.13 8.39 -28.65
CA GLU A 288 -31.05 9.21 -29.85
C GLU A 288 -31.19 10.69 -29.44
N CYS A 289 -30.76 11.65 -30.28
CA CYS A 289 -30.79 13.09 -30.01
C CYS A 289 -32.20 13.70 -29.79
N ASP A 290 -33.20 12.91 -29.38
CA ASP A 290 -34.52 13.37 -28.96
C ASP A 290 -34.48 13.93 -27.52
N PRO A 291 -34.69 15.25 -27.33
CA PRO A 291 -34.76 15.88 -26.01
C PRO A 291 -35.82 15.30 -25.08
N LYS A 292 -36.94 14.84 -25.63
CA LYS A 292 -38.08 14.39 -24.81
C LYS A 292 -37.77 13.05 -24.16
N GLY A 293 -36.96 12.22 -24.82
CA GLY A 293 -36.47 10.94 -24.29
C GLY A 293 -35.22 11.08 -23.42
N SER A 294 -34.29 11.97 -23.77
CA SER A 294 -32.98 12.09 -23.12
C SER A 294 -33.04 12.67 -21.69
N VAL A 295 -33.85 13.72 -21.50
CA VAL A 295 -33.89 14.49 -20.23
C VAL A 295 -34.37 13.64 -19.04
N PRO A 296 -35.46 12.85 -19.13
CA PRO A 296 -35.89 12.00 -18.01
C PRO A 296 -34.86 10.93 -17.64
N VAL A 297 -34.17 10.36 -18.64
CA VAL A 297 -33.12 9.35 -18.42
C VAL A 297 -31.95 9.98 -17.67
N LEU A 298 -31.50 11.16 -18.09
CA LEU A 298 -30.42 11.91 -17.44
C LEU A 298 -30.77 12.37 -16.02
N GLN A 299 -32.03 12.75 -15.76
CA GLN A 299 -32.50 13.09 -14.42
C GLN A 299 -32.54 11.88 -13.49
N ALA A 300 -33.03 10.73 -13.99
CA ALA A 300 -33.03 9.48 -13.23
C ALA A 300 -31.60 9.00 -12.92
N ALA A 301 -30.71 9.11 -13.90
CA ALA A 301 -29.28 8.90 -13.81
C ALA A 301 -28.62 9.78 -12.72
N SER A 302 -28.86 11.08 -12.77
CA SER A 302 -28.34 12.04 -11.79
C SER A 302 -28.87 11.75 -10.37
N ALA A 303 -30.17 11.46 -10.23
CA ALA A 303 -30.78 11.11 -8.96
C ALA A 303 -30.19 9.82 -8.38
N LEU A 304 -29.92 8.82 -9.21
CA LEU A 304 -29.30 7.56 -8.78
C LEU A 304 -27.86 7.80 -8.30
N LEU A 305 -27.05 8.52 -9.07
CA LEU A 305 -25.69 8.88 -8.65
C LEU A 305 -25.68 9.66 -7.33
N HIS A 306 -26.60 10.61 -7.17
CA HIS A 306 -26.72 11.38 -5.93
C HIS A 306 -27.17 10.50 -4.76
N ALA A 307 -28.08 9.56 -4.97
CA ALA A 307 -28.51 8.62 -3.92
C ALA A 307 -27.35 7.72 -3.47
N VAL A 308 -26.50 7.28 -4.42
CA VAL A 308 -25.33 6.45 -4.14
C VAL A 308 -24.23 7.25 -3.46
N SER A 309 -23.96 8.49 -3.88
CA SER A 309 -22.97 9.34 -3.22
C SER A 309 -23.42 9.80 -1.83
N ALA A 310 -24.72 9.99 -1.61
CA ALA A 310 -25.28 10.31 -0.30
C ALA A 310 -25.33 9.10 0.64
N ALA A 311 -25.38 7.88 0.10
CA ALA A 311 -25.25 6.66 0.89
C ALA A 311 -23.80 6.50 1.31
N SER A 312 -23.37 7.24 2.34
CA SER A 312 -22.02 7.27 2.93
C SER A 312 -21.21 6.00 2.67
N ILE A 313 -20.52 5.97 1.53
CA ILE A 313 -19.71 4.83 1.13
C ILE A 313 -18.44 4.96 1.93
N ILE A 314 -18.30 4.13 2.94
CA ILE A 314 -17.03 4.01 3.64
C ILE A 314 -16.06 3.40 2.63
N THR A 315 -15.11 4.20 2.18
CA THR A 315 -14.05 3.74 1.29
C THR A 315 -13.18 2.75 2.05
N LEU A 316 -13.24 1.48 1.64
CA LEU A 316 -12.23 0.52 2.07
C LEU A 316 -10.85 1.03 1.59
N PRO A 317 -9.80 0.92 2.41
CA PRO A 317 -8.47 1.32 1.98
C PRO A 317 -8.03 0.52 0.74
N SER A 318 -7.21 1.14 -0.11
CA SER A 318 -6.88 0.67 -1.46
C SER A 318 -6.10 -0.65 -1.51
N ASP A 319 -5.51 -1.05 -0.39
CA ASP A 319 -4.77 -2.30 -0.15
C ASP A 319 -5.68 -3.51 0.16
N MET A 320 -6.97 -3.29 0.41
CA MET A 320 -7.94 -4.33 0.79
C MET A 320 -8.43 -5.19 -0.38
N GLY A 321 -7.88 -5.02 -1.58
CA GLY A 321 -8.26 -5.79 -2.78
C GLY A 321 -8.13 -7.31 -2.60
N GLY A 322 -7.22 -7.75 -1.72
CA GLY A 322 -7.01 -9.16 -1.39
C GLY A 322 -7.89 -9.73 -0.26
N MET A 323 -8.73 -8.93 0.40
CA MET A 323 -9.60 -9.44 1.47
C MET A 323 -10.86 -10.11 0.92
N ASP A 324 -11.17 -11.28 1.47
CA ASP A 324 -12.46 -11.93 1.30
C ASP A 324 -13.61 -11.13 1.93
N LEU A 325 -14.85 -11.52 1.62
CA LEU A 325 -16.05 -10.85 2.13
C LEU A 325 -16.13 -10.88 3.66
N GLU A 326 -15.65 -11.95 4.29
CA GLU A 326 -15.63 -12.09 5.74
C GLU A 326 -14.67 -11.08 6.39
N GLY A 327 -13.47 -10.92 5.84
CA GLY A 327 -12.48 -9.92 6.24
C GLY A 327 -13.00 -8.50 6.08
N LYS A 328 -13.63 -8.18 4.95
CA LYS A 328 -14.27 -6.87 4.71
C LYS A 328 -15.40 -6.59 5.72
N ARG A 329 -16.20 -7.60 6.07
CA ARG A 329 -17.26 -7.47 7.11
C ARG A 329 -16.66 -7.22 8.49
N LYS A 330 -15.63 -7.97 8.89
CA LYS A 330 -14.93 -7.78 10.17
C LYS A 330 -14.30 -6.40 10.27
N TYR A 331 -13.66 -5.93 9.20
CA TYR A 331 -13.11 -4.58 9.14
C TYR A 331 -14.18 -3.52 9.42
N ARG A 332 -15.34 -3.61 8.77
CA ARG A 332 -16.46 -2.67 8.98
C ARG A 332 -16.99 -2.71 10.41
N GLN A 333 -17.08 -3.89 11.03
CA GLN A 333 -17.49 -4.02 12.43
C GLN A 333 -16.49 -3.35 13.37
N ILE A 334 -15.18 -3.55 13.12
CA ILE A 334 -14.09 -2.93 13.88
C ILE A 334 -14.11 -1.41 13.70
N GLU A 335 -14.31 -0.90 12.49
CA GLU A 335 -14.37 0.53 12.23
C GLU A 335 -15.58 1.19 12.88
N HIS A 336 -16.74 0.54 12.84
CA HIS A 336 -17.94 1.01 13.55
C HIS A 336 -17.72 1.03 15.06
N TYR A 337 -17.10 -0.01 15.61
CA TYR A 337 -16.70 -0.05 17.01
C TYR A 337 -15.71 1.07 17.36
N ASN A 338 -14.67 1.28 16.54
CA ASN A 338 -13.69 2.35 16.72
C ASN A 338 -14.34 3.73 16.66
N THR A 339 -15.32 3.92 15.78
CA THR A 339 -16.11 5.16 15.70
C THR A 339 -16.92 5.37 16.97
N ALA A 340 -17.61 4.33 17.45
CA ALA A 340 -18.36 4.39 18.71
C ALA A 340 -17.43 4.70 19.90
N VAL A 341 -16.25 4.08 19.97
CA VAL A 341 -15.23 4.36 20.99
C VAL A 341 -14.75 5.81 20.92
N ARG A 342 -14.46 6.34 19.72
CA ARG A 342 -14.09 7.76 19.55
C ARG A 342 -15.21 8.69 20.01
N THR A 343 -16.45 8.43 19.64
CA THR A 343 -17.61 9.20 20.10
C THR A 343 -17.75 9.14 21.62
N LEU A 344 -17.55 7.97 22.23
CA LEU A 344 -17.54 7.81 23.68
C LEU A 344 -16.44 8.63 24.33
N LEU A 345 -15.22 8.61 23.79
CA LEU A 345 -14.10 9.42 24.28
C LEU A 345 -14.35 10.92 24.12
N ASP A 346 -14.97 11.36 23.02
CA ASP A 346 -15.34 12.77 22.80
C ASP A 346 -16.42 13.24 23.78
N ILE A 347 -17.35 12.36 24.19
CA ILE A 347 -18.37 12.66 25.19
C ILE A 347 -17.79 12.64 26.60
N VAL A 348 -16.95 11.64 26.90
CA VAL A 348 -16.41 11.40 28.24
C VAL A 348 -15.26 12.35 28.56
N GLY A 349 -14.45 12.76 27.58
CA GLY A 349 -13.32 13.68 27.76
C GLY A 349 -13.69 14.96 28.49
N PRO A 350 -14.70 15.73 28.03
CA PRO A 350 -15.17 16.93 28.73
C PRO A 350 -15.69 16.64 30.14
N VAL A 351 -16.27 15.46 30.39
CA VAL A 351 -16.76 15.04 31.72
C VAL A 351 -15.59 14.74 32.66
N ILE A 352 -14.54 14.07 32.16
CA ILE A 352 -13.29 13.84 32.88
C ILE A 352 -12.61 15.18 33.20
N ASP A 353 -12.53 16.10 32.24
CA ASP A 353 -11.96 17.44 32.45
C ASP A 353 -12.72 18.23 33.52
N CYS A 354 -14.04 18.00 33.61
CA CYS A 354 -14.89 18.60 34.62
C CYS A 354 -14.83 17.88 35.98
N LYS A 355 -14.10 16.77 36.13
CA LYS A 355 -14.08 15.94 37.35
C LYS A 355 -13.88 16.75 38.62
N ALA A 356 -12.86 17.61 38.69
CA ALA A 356 -12.57 18.41 39.87
C ALA A 356 -13.69 19.44 40.17
N ALA A 357 -14.34 20.00 39.14
CA ALA A 357 -15.44 20.94 39.29
C ALA A 357 -16.73 20.23 39.72
N ILE A 358 -17.00 19.04 39.17
CA ILE A 358 -18.11 18.16 39.55
C ILE A 358 -17.93 17.71 41.01
N GLU A 359 -16.74 17.25 41.40
CA GLU A 359 -16.41 16.89 42.78
C GLU A 359 -16.60 18.07 43.75
N ALA A 360 -16.15 19.27 43.37
CA ALA A 360 -16.33 20.48 44.19
C ALA A 360 -17.79 20.93 44.30
N CYS A 361 -18.58 20.80 43.23
CA CYS A 361 -20.03 21.05 43.25
C CYS A 361 -20.78 19.98 44.06
N MET A 362 -20.35 18.73 43.98
CA MET A 362 -20.96 17.61 44.68
C MET A 362 -20.65 17.58 46.18
N GLN A 363 -19.45 18.01 46.60
CA GLN A 363 -19.13 18.24 48.02
C GLN A 363 -20.04 19.30 48.66
N ARG A 364 -20.69 20.15 47.87
CA ARG A 364 -21.64 21.18 48.34
C ARG A 364 -23.09 20.72 48.34
N LEU A 365 -23.42 19.61 47.70
CA LEU A 365 -24.78 19.07 47.58
C LEU A 365 -24.89 17.78 48.42
N GLU A 366 -25.23 17.92 49.70
CA GLU A 366 -25.51 16.77 50.56
C GLU A 366 -26.76 16.01 50.06
N GLY A 367 -26.59 14.73 49.70
CA GLY A 367 -27.71 13.78 49.57
C GLY A 367 -28.10 13.30 48.15
N VAL A 368 -27.33 13.60 47.10
CA VAL A 368 -27.58 13.05 45.76
C VAL A 368 -26.79 11.76 45.54
N VAL A 369 -27.45 10.71 45.04
CA VAL A 369 -26.82 9.42 44.71
C VAL A 369 -25.77 9.62 43.63
N TYR A 370 -24.54 9.24 43.95
CA TYR A 370 -23.33 9.44 43.17
C TYR A 370 -23.36 8.62 41.87
N PRO A 371 -23.00 9.16 40.70
CA PRO A 371 -22.40 8.33 39.66
C PRO A 371 -21.11 7.76 40.25
N ASP A 372 -20.88 6.47 40.07
CA ASP A 372 -19.73 5.76 40.62
C ASP A 372 -18.46 6.24 39.91
N ILE A 373 -17.84 7.28 40.47
CA ILE A 373 -16.60 7.89 39.94
C ILE A 373 -15.46 6.86 39.97
N ASP A 374 -15.46 5.91 40.90
CA ASP A 374 -14.48 4.84 40.95
C ASP A 374 -14.68 3.88 39.77
N ALA A 375 -15.92 3.58 39.39
CA ALA A 375 -16.20 2.81 38.17
C ALA A 375 -15.75 3.53 36.89
N LEU A 376 -15.90 4.86 36.80
CA LEU A 376 -15.39 5.65 35.67
C LEU A 376 -13.86 5.66 35.62
N GLY A 377 -13.19 5.77 36.78
CA GLY A 377 -11.74 5.67 36.86
C GLY A 377 -11.21 4.28 36.48
N ALA A 378 -11.91 3.21 36.86
CA ALA A 378 -11.58 1.85 36.45
C ALA A 378 -11.74 1.66 34.92
N LEU A 379 -12.78 2.25 34.33
CA LEU A 379 -13.01 2.22 32.88
C LEU A 379 -11.92 2.98 32.12
N GLU A 380 -11.49 4.15 32.61
CA GLU A 380 -10.37 4.92 32.04
C GLU A 380 -9.07 4.12 32.10
N ALA A 381 -8.74 3.51 33.25
CA ALA A 381 -7.57 2.67 33.39
C ALA A 381 -7.60 1.46 32.44
N GLN A 382 -8.77 0.86 32.23
CA GLN A 382 -8.95 -0.21 31.26
C GLN A 382 -8.77 0.27 29.81
N ALA A 383 -9.31 1.45 29.46
CA ALA A 383 -9.16 2.04 28.14
C ALA A 383 -7.69 2.37 27.82
N VAL A 384 -6.96 2.95 28.78
CA VAL A 384 -5.52 3.23 28.65
C VAL A 384 -4.74 1.95 28.41
N ALA A 385 -5.01 0.90 29.19
CA ALA A 385 -4.34 -0.38 29.03
C ALA A 385 -4.64 -1.09 27.71
N VAL A 386 -5.90 -1.03 27.24
CA VAL A 386 -6.26 -1.53 25.91
C VAL A 386 -5.50 -0.76 24.84
N THR A 387 -5.39 0.56 24.98
CA THR A 387 -4.64 1.41 24.05
C THR A 387 -3.15 1.05 24.03
N GLU A 388 -2.50 0.91 25.19
CA GLU A 388 -1.10 0.47 25.29
C GLU A 388 -0.90 -0.91 24.65
N ARG A 389 -1.85 -1.83 24.82
CA ARG A 389 -1.80 -3.15 24.21
C ARG A 389 -1.98 -3.11 22.71
N LEU A 390 -2.87 -2.26 22.20
CA LEU A 390 -3.05 -2.05 20.76
C LEU A 390 -1.78 -1.48 20.12
N VAL A 391 -1.08 -0.56 20.80
CA VAL A 391 0.21 -0.04 20.31
C VAL A 391 1.26 -1.15 20.23
N LEU A 392 1.42 -1.95 21.29
CA LEU A 392 2.36 -3.08 21.28
C LEU A 392 2.04 -4.11 20.19
N LEU A 393 0.76 -4.42 19.98
CA LEU A 393 0.31 -5.33 18.93
C LEU A 393 0.52 -4.73 17.54
N SER A 394 0.33 -3.43 17.37
CA SER A 394 0.55 -2.72 16.10
C SER A 394 2.04 -2.78 15.70
N ASP A 395 2.94 -2.50 16.63
CA ASP A 395 4.40 -2.55 16.35
C ASP A 395 4.84 -3.98 16.02
N ALA A 396 4.34 -4.97 16.77
CA ALA A 396 4.59 -6.38 16.51
C ALA A 396 4.03 -6.83 15.16
N GLN A 397 2.85 -6.35 14.78
CA GLN A 397 2.23 -6.64 13.49
C GLN A 397 3.04 -6.04 12.35
N ALA A 398 3.45 -4.77 12.44
CA ALA A 398 4.28 -4.12 11.43
C ALA A 398 5.65 -4.84 11.26
N GLN A 399 6.24 -5.28 12.37
CA GLN A 399 7.46 -6.10 12.35
C GLN A 399 7.21 -7.45 11.64
N ALA A 400 6.11 -8.14 11.96
CA ALA A 400 5.75 -9.39 11.32
C ALA A 400 5.49 -9.22 9.81
N GLU A 401 4.76 -8.18 9.41
CA GLU A 401 4.49 -7.85 8.00
C GLU A 401 5.77 -7.58 7.20
N THR A 402 6.82 -7.09 7.85
CA THR A 402 8.12 -6.86 7.21
C THR A 402 8.94 -8.15 7.08
N LEU A 403 8.89 -9.03 8.09
CA LEU A 403 9.73 -10.24 8.18
C LEU A 403 9.13 -11.45 7.45
N LEU A 404 7.79 -11.57 7.40
CA LEU A 404 7.10 -12.72 6.79
C LEU A 404 7.39 -12.86 5.29
N PRO A 405 7.37 -11.79 4.46
CA PRO A 405 7.75 -11.90 3.05
C PRO A 405 9.20 -12.36 2.88
N GLN A 406 10.13 -11.85 3.70
CA GLN A 406 11.54 -12.24 3.67
C GLN A 406 11.70 -13.73 4.00
N LEU A 407 10.95 -14.26 4.97
CA LEU A 407 10.98 -15.68 5.30
C LEU A 407 10.40 -16.54 4.16
N ALA A 408 9.37 -16.05 3.47
CA ALA A 408 8.73 -16.74 2.35
C ALA A 408 9.62 -16.80 1.09
N GLU A 409 10.49 -15.80 0.88
CA GLU A 409 11.45 -15.76 -0.21
C GLU A 409 12.62 -16.75 -0.04
N ILE A 410 12.95 -17.12 1.20
CA ILE A 410 14.04 -18.06 1.46
C ILE A 410 13.57 -19.51 1.30
N GLU A 411 14.11 -20.20 0.30
CA GLU A 411 13.84 -21.61 0.03
C GLU A 411 14.09 -22.49 1.28
N VAL A 412 13.18 -23.45 1.51
CA VAL A 412 13.33 -24.42 2.61
C VAL A 412 14.39 -25.44 2.20
N VAL A 413 15.62 -25.23 2.66
CA VAL A 413 16.70 -26.19 2.48
C VAL A 413 16.64 -27.23 3.60
N SER A 414 16.53 -28.51 3.23
CA SER A 414 16.60 -29.62 4.18
C SER A 414 18.05 -30.00 4.48
N ASP A 415 18.34 -30.47 5.70
CA ASP A 415 19.66 -31.01 6.05
C ASP A 415 20.09 -32.13 5.09
N THR A 416 19.14 -32.97 4.68
CA THR A 416 19.36 -34.03 3.69
C THR A 416 19.83 -33.51 2.34
N SER A 417 19.34 -32.36 1.87
CA SER A 417 19.78 -31.77 0.59
C SER A 417 21.23 -31.26 0.67
N ILE A 418 21.65 -30.78 1.83
CA ILE A 418 23.04 -30.37 2.08
C ILE A 418 23.94 -31.60 2.13
N GLU A 419 23.54 -32.63 2.87
CA GLU A 419 24.27 -33.91 2.96
C GLU A 419 24.44 -34.56 1.58
N GLU A 420 23.39 -34.60 0.75
CA GLU A 420 23.46 -35.13 -0.63
C GLU A 420 24.45 -34.36 -1.50
N ALA A 421 24.49 -33.03 -1.40
CA ALA A 421 25.45 -32.22 -2.14
C ALA A 421 26.89 -32.39 -1.61
N GLU A 422 27.07 -32.57 -0.31
CA GLU A 422 28.37 -32.88 0.30
C GLU A 422 28.89 -34.26 -0.14
N ASP A 423 28.00 -35.25 -0.22
CA ASP A 423 28.31 -36.57 -0.77
C ASP A 423 28.70 -36.49 -2.25
N GLU A 424 28.02 -35.66 -3.04
CA GLU A 424 28.37 -35.39 -4.44
C GLU A 424 29.78 -34.79 -4.56
N VAL A 425 30.11 -33.77 -3.75
CA VAL A 425 31.48 -33.21 -3.67
C VAL A 425 32.49 -34.28 -3.30
N CYS A 426 32.19 -35.15 -2.32
CA CYS A 426 33.06 -36.25 -1.92
C CYS A 426 33.33 -37.22 -3.08
N VAL A 427 32.29 -37.61 -3.83
CA VAL A 427 32.41 -38.52 -4.98
C VAL A 427 33.21 -37.90 -6.12
N LEU A 428 32.94 -36.63 -6.45
CA LEU A 428 33.66 -35.90 -7.49
C LEU A 428 35.15 -35.72 -7.14
N THR A 429 35.43 -35.30 -5.91
CA THR A 429 36.80 -35.14 -5.40
C THR A 429 37.55 -36.47 -5.40
N PHE A 430 36.92 -37.54 -4.93
CA PHE A 430 37.49 -38.88 -4.97
C PHE A 430 37.78 -39.36 -6.40
N THR A 431 36.89 -39.07 -7.35
CA THR A 431 37.07 -39.42 -8.76
C THR A 431 38.26 -38.68 -9.37
N LEU A 432 38.39 -37.39 -9.05
CA LEU A 432 39.49 -36.52 -9.48
C LEU A 432 40.84 -37.00 -8.94
N GLU A 433 40.89 -37.45 -7.69
CA GLU A 433 42.11 -37.96 -7.05
C GLU A 433 42.49 -39.38 -7.48
N LYS A 434 41.53 -40.30 -7.60
CA LYS A 434 41.84 -41.73 -7.87
C LYS A 434 42.09 -42.06 -9.33
N ARG A 435 41.48 -41.35 -10.29
CA ARG A 435 41.62 -41.68 -11.70
C ARG A 435 42.90 -41.07 -12.29
N ARG A 436 43.98 -41.86 -12.24
CA ARG A 436 45.31 -41.50 -12.79
C ARG A 436 45.33 -41.26 -14.31
N HIS A 437 44.26 -41.60 -15.04
CA HIS A 437 44.19 -41.55 -16.50
C HIS A 437 43.18 -40.53 -17.05
N LEU A 438 42.69 -39.59 -16.23
CA LEU A 438 41.85 -38.51 -16.73
C LEU A 438 42.66 -37.61 -17.67
N SER A 439 42.03 -37.17 -18.76
CA SER A 439 42.61 -36.10 -19.58
C SER A 439 42.63 -34.78 -18.81
N ASP A 440 43.46 -33.82 -19.23
CA ASP A 440 43.51 -32.51 -18.59
C ASP A 440 42.15 -31.78 -18.72
N GLU A 441 41.46 -31.94 -19.85
CA GLU A 441 40.09 -31.43 -20.06
C GLU A 441 39.07 -32.04 -19.09
N GLU A 442 39.14 -33.35 -18.83
CA GLU A 442 38.24 -34.01 -17.87
C GLU A 442 38.54 -33.59 -16.43
N ARG A 443 39.82 -33.36 -16.09
CA ARG A 443 40.20 -32.84 -14.77
C ARG A 443 39.69 -31.42 -14.56
N GLU A 444 39.83 -30.55 -15.55
CA GLU A 444 39.35 -29.17 -15.48
C GLU A 444 37.82 -29.15 -15.37
N ARG A 445 37.12 -29.99 -16.14
CA ARG A 445 35.66 -30.13 -16.03
C ARG A 445 35.23 -30.59 -14.63
N LEU A 446 35.82 -31.67 -14.12
CA LEU A 446 35.51 -32.19 -12.77
C LEU A 446 35.85 -31.17 -11.67
N ALA A 447 36.94 -30.41 -11.82
CA ALA A 447 37.29 -29.35 -10.87
C ALA A 447 36.24 -28.21 -10.90
N GLY A 448 35.72 -27.88 -12.08
CA GLY A 448 34.60 -26.95 -12.25
C GLY A 448 33.33 -27.46 -11.56
N GLU A 449 32.96 -28.73 -11.78
CA GLU A 449 31.79 -29.37 -11.14
C GLU A 449 31.92 -29.39 -9.60
N VAL A 450 33.12 -29.67 -9.07
CA VAL A 450 33.39 -29.59 -7.62
C VAL A 450 33.20 -28.17 -7.10
N ALA A 451 33.74 -27.15 -7.78
CA ALA A 451 33.61 -25.76 -7.39
C ALA A 451 32.14 -25.30 -7.40
N GLU A 452 31.37 -25.70 -8.42
CA GLU A 452 29.94 -25.41 -8.52
C GLU A 452 29.16 -26.08 -7.37
N CYS A 453 29.42 -27.35 -7.07
CA CYS A 453 28.78 -28.04 -5.95
C CYS A 453 29.14 -27.40 -4.60
N GLN A 454 30.40 -27.00 -4.39
CA GLN A 454 30.82 -26.28 -3.18
C GLN A 454 30.13 -24.92 -3.05
N GLN A 455 29.97 -24.18 -4.16
CA GLN A 455 29.23 -22.92 -4.17
C GLN A 455 27.75 -23.15 -3.85
N ARG A 456 27.14 -24.21 -4.40
CA ARG A 456 25.76 -24.61 -4.09
C ARG A 456 25.58 -24.92 -2.60
N ILE A 457 26.49 -25.70 -2.00
CA ILE A 457 26.48 -25.98 -0.54
C ILE A 457 26.58 -24.69 0.28
N ALA A 458 27.49 -23.79 -0.08
CA ALA A 458 27.64 -22.51 0.61
C ALA A 458 26.36 -21.67 0.54
N SER A 459 25.71 -21.61 -0.64
CA SER A 459 24.43 -20.92 -0.82
C SER A 459 23.31 -21.54 0.01
N MET A 460 23.23 -22.88 0.04
CA MET A 460 22.24 -23.62 0.81
C MET A 460 22.39 -23.39 2.32
N ARG A 461 23.63 -23.44 2.83
CA ARG A 461 23.93 -23.15 4.25
C ARG A 461 23.59 -21.70 4.61
N HIS A 462 23.91 -20.74 3.74
CA HIS A 462 23.57 -19.35 3.97
C HIS A 462 22.05 -19.13 4.03
N ALA A 463 21.29 -19.76 3.13
CA ALA A 463 19.83 -19.72 3.16
C ALA A 463 19.28 -20.33 4.46
N GLN A 464 19.84 -21.45 4.93
CA GLN A 464 19.45 -22.08 6.19
C GLN A 464 19.74 -21.19 7.40
N GLU A 465 20.91 -20.54 7.45
CA GLU A 465 21.29 -19.61 8.52
C GLU A 465 20.37 -18.39 8.56
N GLU A 466 20.08 -17.77 7.41
CA GLU A 466 19.20 -16.60 7.35
C GLU A 466 17.76 -16.98 7.69
N ARG A 467 17.28 -18.14 7.21
CA ARG A 467 15.96 -18.66 7.59
C ARG A 467 15.87 -18.91 9.10
N ALA A 468 16.90 -19.49 9.71
CA ALA A 468 16.95 -19.72 11.16
C ALA A 468 16.96 -18.40 11.94
N ARG A 469 17.69 -17.39 11.45
CA ARG A 469 17.70 -16.05 12.02
C ARG A 469 16.33 -15.37 11.95
N LEU A 470 15.66 -15.39 10.80
CA LEU A 470 14.32 -14.82 10.66
C LEU A 470 13.30 -15.58 11.52
N THR A 471 13.41 -16.90 11.58
CA THR A 471 12.59 -17.74 12.46
C THR A 471 12.75 -17.34 13.93
N ALA A 472 13.99 -17.14 14.40
CA ALA A 472 14.25 -16.69 15.77
C ALA A 472 13.72 -15.28 16.07
N LEU A 473 13.67 -14.39 15.07
CA LEU A 473 13.06 -13.06 15.21
C LEU A 473 11.53 -13.11 15.23
N LEU A 474 10.92 -14.05 14.51
CA LEU A 474 9.48 -14.23 14.41
C LEU A 474 8.90 -15.07 15.55
N GLU A 475 9.68 -15.96 16.17
CA GLU A 475 9.22 -16.85 17.24
C GLU A 475 8.57 -16.11 18.44
N PRO A 476 9.11 -14.98 18.94
CA PRO A 476 8.44 -14.18 19.97
C PRO A 476 7.08 -13.60 19.55
N LEU A 477 6.83 -13.50 18.23
CA LEU A 477 5.60 -12.98 17.62
C LEU A 477 4.60 -14.09 17.25
N SER A 478 4.87 -15.34 17.62
CA SER A 478 4.02 -16.51 17.34
C SER A 478 2.60 -16.48 17.94
N TYR A 479 2.27 -15.47 18.75
CA TYR A 479 0.88 -15.21 19.15
C TYR A 479 0.05 -14.56 18.04
N LEU A 480 0.70 -14.03 16.99
CA LEU A 480 0.03 -13.57 15.77
C LEU A 480 -0.27 -14.79 14.88
N PRO A 481 -1.52 -15.03 14.46
CA PRO A 481 -1.89 -16.23 13.69
C PRO A 481 -1.11 -16.41 12.38
N SER A 482 -0.82 -15.31 11.66
CA SER A 482 -0.04 -15.33 10.42
C SER A 482 1.41 -15.80 10.67
N VAL A 483 2.02 -15.35 11.76
CA VAL A 483 3.36 -15.76 12.17
C VAL A 483 3.35 -17.22 12.61
N ALA A 484 2.40 -17.62 13.45
CA ALA A 484 2.26 -19.01 13.89
C ALA A 484 2.14 -19.97 12.71
N SER A 485 1.26 -19.65 11.75
CA SER A 485 1.08 -20.43 10.53
C SER A 485 2.35 -20.51 9.67
N ALA A 486 3.07 -19.41 9.51
CA ALA A 486 4.31 -19.38 8.72
C ALA A 486 5.45 -20.20 9.37
N LEU A 487 5.45 -20.28 10.69
CA LEU A 487 6.42 -21.08 11.46
C LEU A 487 5.97 -22.54 11.67
N GLY A 488 4.74 -22.90 11.29
CA GLY A 488 4.17 -24.22 11.56
C GLY A 488 3.92 -24.48 13.05
N LEU A 489 3.66 -23.42 13.83
CA LEU A 489 3.36 -23.47 15.26
C LEU A 489 1.86 -23.22 15.48
N ASP A 490 1.32 -23.75 16.58
CA ASP A 490 0.01 -23.33 17.06
C ASP A 490 0.10 -21.91 17.65
N PRO A 491 -0.88 -21.01 17.39
CA PRO A 491 -0.84 -19.65 17.88
C PRO A 491 -0.81 -19.64 19.41
N GLY A 492 0.27 -19.06 19.96
CA GLY A 492 0.46 -18.95 21.39
C GLY A 492 -0.53 -17.97 22.03
N PRO A 493 -0.77 -18.05 23.35
CA PRO A 493 -1.59 -17.06 24.06
C PRO A 493 -0.95 -15.67 23.91
N VAL A 494 -1.76 -14.65 23.59
CA VAL A 494 -1.28 -13.27 23.47
C VAL A 494 -0.58 -12.88 24.79
N PRO A 495 0.69 -12.43 24.75
CA PRO A 495 1.47 -12.16 25.94
C PRO A 495 0.68 -11.24 26.87
N GLN A 496 0.42 -11.73 28.07
CA GLN A 496 -0.25 -10.94 29.09
C GLN A 496 0.78 -9.97 29.67
N ALA A 497 0.49 -8.68 29.65
CA ALA A 497 1.30 -7.69 30.36
C ALA A 497 1.37 -8.11 31.84
N LYS A 498 2.58 -8.42 32.33
CA LYS A 498 2.78 -8.83 33.73
C LYS A 498 2.25 -7.73 34.66
N GLY A 499 1.18 -8.02 35.41
CA GLY A 499 0.56 -7.08 36.36
C GLY A 499 -0.95 -7.19 36.55
N TRP A 500 -1.63 -8.10 35.85
CA TRP A 500 -3.09 -8.04 35.66
C TRP A 500 -3.92 -9.11 36.41
N GLU A 501 -3.29 -10.03 37.14
CA GLU A 501 -3.96 -11.22 37.68
C GLU A 501 -4.94 -10.98 38.86
N GLY A 502 -5.23 -9.73 39.24
CA GLY A 502 -6.07 -9.44 40.41
C GLY A 502 -7.58 -9.37 40.16
N GLU A 503 -8.04 -8.50 39.25
CA GLU A 503 -9.42 -7.97 39.35
C GLU A 503 -10.24 -8.03 38.05
N VAL A 504 -9.61 -8.07 36.88
CA VAL A 504 -10.33 -7.92 35.60
C VAL A 504 -11.02 -9.22 35.15
N GLY A 505 -10.50 -10.38 35.54
CA GLY A 505 -11.07 -11.69 35.20
C GLY A 505 -12.44 -11.99 35.84
N MET A 506 -12.83 -11.26 36.89
CA MET A 506 -14.15 -11.42 37.52
C MET A 506 -15.25 -10.55 36.89
N MET A 507 -14.91 -9.41 36.28
CA MET A 507 -15.92 -8.46 35.76
C MET A 507 -16.39 -8.81 34.34
N VAL A 508 -15.56 -9.40 33.48
CA VAL A 508 -15.99 -9.80 32.13
C VAL A 508 -17.07 -10.90 32.18
N ARG A 509 -17.11 -11.73 33.24
CA ARG A 509 -18.22 -12.69 33.46
C ARG A 509 -19.53 -12.04 33.93
N ALA A 510 -19.53 -10.76 34.30
CA ALA A 510 -20.73 -10.05 34.74
C ALA A 510 -21.51 -9.44 33.56
N CYS A 511 -20.83 -9.09 32.46
CA CYS A 511 -21.46 -8.47 31.28
C CYS A 511 -22.19 -9.47 30.35
N ASP A 512 -21.97 -10.78 30.50
CA ASP A 512 -22.69 -11.83 29.75
C ASP A 512 -24.05 -12.21 30.37
N ARG A 513 -24.54 -11.44 31.35
CA ARG A 513 -25.91 -11.60 31.88
C ARG A 513 -26.86 -10.64 31.15
N PRO A 514 -27.84 -11.13 30.38
CA PRO A 514 -28.74 -10.29 29.59
C PRO A 514 -29.77 -9.48 30.40
N ASP A 515 -29.68 -9.44 31.74
CA ASP A 515 -30.66 -8.81 32.63
C ASP A 515 -30.03 -7.74 33.55
N VAL A 516 -29.06 -6.95 33.06
CA VAL A 516 -28.59 -5.71 33.73
C VAL A 516 -28.55 -4.55 32.75
#